data_AF-A0A965IW63-F1
#
_entry.id   AF-A0A965IW63-F1
#
_cell.length_a   1.000
_cell.length_b   1.000
_cell.length_c   1.000
_cell.angle_alpha   90.00
_cell.angle_beta   90.00
_cell.angle_gamma   90.00
#
_symmetry.space_group_name_H-M   'P 1'
#
loop_
_entity.id
_entity.type
_entity.pdbx_description
1 polymer ?
#
loop_
_entity_poly.entity_id
_entity_poly.type
_entity_poly.pdbx_seq_one_letter_code
_entity_poly.pdbx_strand_id
1 'polypeptide(L)'
;MAADAARVSDNVRRIREMITVAGGRDVALVAVTKTHPFSAMQLAIDAGCDAVGENYVQEIVEKLNGRQPPGPLHMIGAVQSNKVRRID
;
A
#
# COMPACT_ATOMS: atom_id res chain seq x y z
N MET A 1 2.56 8.30 15.84
CA MET A 1 3.65 8.53 14.86
C MET A 1 4.81 7.54 15.02
N ALA A 2 5.61 7.56 16.10
CA ALA A 2 6.68 6.55 16.27
C ALA A 2 6.14 5.15 16.67
N ALA A 3 5.13 5.11 17.54
CA ALA A 3 4.49 3.85 17.95
C ALA A 3 3.77 3.14 16.79
N ASP A 4 3.16 3.91 15.88
CA ASP A 4 2.51 3.36 14.69
C ASP A 4 3.53 2.77 13.71
N ALA A 5 4.69 3.43 13.57
CA ALA A 5 5.78 2.97 12.73
C ALA A 5 6.35 1.62 13.22
N ALA A 6 6.66 1.54 14.51
CA ALA A 6 7.16 0.30 15.12
C ALA A 6 6.14 -0.84 14.93
N ARG A 7 4.86 -0.58 15.20
CA ARG A 7 3.80 -1.58 15.04
C ARG A 7 3.66 -2.07 13.60
N VAL A 8 3.73 -1.18 12.61
CA VAL A 8 3.65 -1.57 11.20
C VAL A 8 4.87 -2.38 10.78
N SER A 9 6.07 -1.96 11.18
CA SER A 9 7.30 -2.72 10.93
C SER A 9 7.24 -4.14 11.51
N ASP A 10 6.79 -4.27 12.76
CA ASP A 10 6.64 -5.59 13.41
C ASP A 10 5.61 -6.47 12.70
N ASN A 11 4.48 -5.89 12.29
CA ASN A 11 3.45 -6.62 11.56
C ASN A 11 3.95 -7.09 10.19
N VAL A 12 4.67 -6.24 9.45
CA VAL A 12 5.23 -6.60 8.14
C VAL A 12 6.25 -7.72 8.30
N ARG A 13 7.17 -7.61 9.27
CA ARG A 13 8.13 -8.68 9.58
C ARG A 13 7.44 -10.00 9.87
N ARG A 14 6.44 -10.00 10.77
CA ARG A 14 5.67 -11.21 11.12
C ARG A 14 4.97 -11.83 9.91
N ILE A 15 4.37 -11.02 9.04
CA ILE A 15 3.70 -11.52 7.83
C ILE A 15 4.71 -12.11 6.85
N ARG A 16 5.87 -11.49 6.65
CA ARG A 16 6.96 -12.03 5.81
C ARG A 16 7.49 -13.36 6.34
N GLU A 17 7.67 -13.48 7.65
CA GLU A 17 8.02 -14.75 8.30
C GLU A 17 6.97 -15.82 8.02
N MET A 18 5.67 -15.48 8.17
CA MET A 18 4.58 -16.41 7.86
C MET A 18 4.58 -16.87 6.39
N ILE A 19 4.79 -15.96 5.44
CA ILE A 19 4.90 -16.29 4.01
C ILE A 19 6.05 -17.28 3.79
N THR A 20 7.20 -17.01 4.41
CA THR A 20 8.40 -17.87 4.30
C THR A 20 8.12 -19.26 4.85
N VAL A 21 7.56 -19.36 6.05
CA VAL A 21 7.22 -20.64 6.70
C VAL A 21 6.18 -21.43 5.89
N ALA A 22 5.24 -20.75 5.24
CA ALA A 22 4.26 -21.37 4.35
C ALA A 22 4.85 -21.86 3.00
N GLY A 23 6.15 -21.65 2.76
CA GLY A 23 6.82 -22.01 1.50
C GLY A 23 6.48 -21.08 0.33
N GLY A 24 5.96 -19.88 0.61
CA GLY A 24 5.67 -18.87 -0.39
C GLY A 24 6.94 -18.40 -1.09
N ARG A 25 6.98 -18.53 -2.42
CA ARG A 25 8.04 -17.98 -3.28
C ARG A 25 7.40 -16.93 -4.18
N ASP A 26 8.12 -15.82 -4.39
CA ASP A 26 7.69 -14.72 -5.27
C ASP A 26 6.33 -14.11 -4.87
N VAL A 27 6.05 -14.04 -3.57
CA VAL A 27 4.82 -13.46 -3.02
C VAL A 27 5.02 -11.98 -2.72
N ALA A 28 4.30 -11.12 -3.44
CA ALA A 28 4.26 -9.69 -3.16
C ALA A 28 3.33 -9.37 -1.97
N LEU A 29 3.82 -8.57 -1.02
CA LEU A 29 3.04 -8.05 0.10
C LEU A 29 2.55 -6.65 -0.23
N VAL A 30 1.23 -6.52 -0.48
CA VAL A 30 0.58 -5.26 -0.81
C VAL A 30 -0.13 -4.69 0.41
N ALA A 31 0.25 -3.49 0.86
CA ALA A 31 -0.37 -2.82 1.98
C ALA A 31 -1.62 -2.05 1.55
N VAL A 32 -2.79 -2.37 2.11
CA VAL A 32 -4.03 -1.64 1.80
C VAL A 32 -4.09 -0.35 2.62
N THR A 33 -3.96 0.80 1.96
CA THR A 33 -3.84 2.12 2.61
C THR A 33 -5.05 3.02 2.41
N LYS A 34 -6.16 2.48 1.86
CA LYS A 34 -7.45 3.18 1.76
C LYS A 34 -7.82 3.79 3.11
N THR A 35 -8.41 4.99 3.10
CA THR A 35 -8.80 5.74 4.32
C THR A 35 -7.64 6.16 5.25
N HIS A 36 -6.37 5.89 4.88
CA HIS A 36 -5.19 6.34 5.61
C HIS A 36 -4.43 7.43 4.83
N PRO A 37 -3.72 8.35 5.52
CA PRO A 37 -2.98 9.44 4.86
C PRO A 37 -1.77 8.95 4.05
N PHE A 38 -1.18 9.83 3.24
CA PHE A 38 0.03 9.55 2.45
C PHE A 38 1.19 8.99 3.29
N SER A 39 1.35 9.47 4.54
CA SER A 39 2.39 8.97 5.44
C SER A 39 2.24 7.48 5.75
N ALA A 40 1.03 6.92 5.70
CA ALA A 40 0.82 5.49 5.89
C ALA A 40 1.31 4.66 4.69
N MET A 41 1.23 5.21 3.47
CA MET A 41 1.84 4.59 2.28
C MET A 41 3.36 4.53 2.44
N GLN A 42 3.97 5.66 2.81
CA GLN A 42 5.41 5.73 3.01
C GLN A 42 5.86 4.75 4.09
N LEU A 43 5.16 4.75 5.23
CA LEU A 43 5.43 3.85 6.34
C LEU A 43 5.37 2.37 5.92
N ALA A 44 4.39 1.99 5.11
CA ALA A 44 4.23 0.61 4.66
C ALA A 44 5.37 0.16 3.74
N ILE A 45 5.78 1.03 2.80
CA ILE A 45 6.93 0.78 1.92
C ILE A 45 8.22 0.70 2.73
N ASP A 46 8.46 1.65 3.63
CA ASP A 46 9.64 1.68 4.50
C ASP A 46 9.70 0.46 5.43
N ALA A 47 8.54 -0.07 5.86
CA ALA A 47 8.43 -1.28 6.66
C ALA A 47 8.67 -2.58 5.86
N GLY A 48 8.80 -2.50 4.54
CA GLY A 48 9.11 -3.64 3.66
C GLY A 48 7.91 -4.26 2.97
N CYS A 49 6.82 -3.52 2.74
CA CYS A 49 5.80 -3.91 1.77
C CYS A 49 6.28 -3.62 0.34
N ASP A 50 5.84 -4.42 -0.63
CA ASP A 50 6.28 -4.30 -2.03
C ASP A 50 5.47 -3.25 -2.80
N ALA A 51 4.24 -2.99 -2.35
CA ALA A 51 3.30 -2.09 -3.02
C ALA A 51 2.23 -1.58 -2.04
N VAL A 52 1.46 -0.58 -2.47
CA VAL A 52 0.28 -0.08 -1.78
C VAL A 52 -0.99 -0.34 -2.60
N GLY A 53 -2.09 -0.63 -1.92
CA GLY A 53 -3.39 -0.94 -2.51
C GLY A 53 -4.46 0.09 -2.15
N GLU A 54 -5.14 0.62 -3.15
CA GLU A 54 -6.18 1.64 -3.00
C GLU A 54 -7.49 1.21 -3.67
N ASN A 55 -8.61 1.63 -3.06
CA ASN A 55 -9.94 1.25 -3.54
C ASN A 55 -10.56 2.30 -4.48
N TYR A 56 -10.22 3.58 -4.29
CA TYR A 56 -10.88 4.68 -4.98
C TYR A 56 -9.87 5.63 -5.59
N VAL A 57 -10.06 5.94 -6.86
CA VAL A 57 -9.17 6.85 -7.61
C VAL A 57 -9.12 8.24 -7.00
N GLN A 58 -10.24 8.74 -6.47
CA GLN A 58 -10.27 10.05 -5.81
C GLN A 58 -9.37 10.09 -4.60
N GLU A 59 -9.38 9.03 -3.77
CA GLU A 59 -8.48 8.95 -2.61
C GLU A 59 -7.02 8.98 -3.05
N ILE A 60 -6.66 8.31 -4.15
CA ILE A 60 -5.29 8.38 -4.70
C ILE A 60 -4.95 9.81 -5.09
N VAL A 61 -5.78 10.46 -5.91
CA VAL A 61 -5.50 11.80 -6.42
C VAL A 61 -5.35 12.80 -5.26
N GLU A 62 -6.24 12.74 -4.27
CA GLU A 62 -6.21 13.61 -3.09
C GLU A 62 -4.99 13.31 -2.21
N LYS A 63 -4.65 12.04 -2.01
CA LYS A 63 -3.55 11.62 -1.13
C LYS A 63 -2.18 11.89 -1.75
N LEU A 64 -2.03 11.70 -3.06
CA LEU A 64 -0.80 12.02 -3.78
C LEU A 64 -0.60 13.53 -3.89
N ASN A 65 -1.67 14.31 -4.14
CA ASN A 65 -1.61 15.77 -4.21
C ASN A 65 -0.43 16.29 -5.05
N GLY A 66 -0.27 15.74 -6.27
CA GLY A 66 0.82 16.07 -7.19
C GLY A 66 2.18 15.41 -6.89
N ARG A 67 2.27 14.57 -5.85
CA ARG A 67 3.45 13.75 -5.54
C ARG A 67 3.41 12.42 -6.27
N GLN A 68 4.57 11.80 -6.42
CA GLN A 68 4.66 10.41 -6.86
C GLN A 68 4.32 9.46 -5.69
N PRO A 69 3.71 8.29 -5.96
CA PRO A 69 3.53 7.27 -4.95
C PRO A 69 4.91 6.77 -4.45
N PRO A 70 5.02 6.38 -3.17
CA PRO A 70 6.30 5.95 -2.59
C PRO A 70 6.78 4.58 -3.09
N GLY A 71 5.93 3.85 -3.82
CA GLY A 71 6.22 2.57 -4.44
C GLY A 71 5.09 2.19 -5.41
N PRO A 72 5.11 0.97 -5.96
CA PRO A 72 4.03 0.48 -6.82
C PRO A 72 2.66 0.66 -6.15
N LEU A 73 1.71 1.23 -6.90
CA LEU A 73 0.35 1.48 -6.43
C LEU A 73 -0.63 0.66 -7.26
N HIS A 74 -1.42 -0.17 -6.59
CA HIS A 74 -2.40 -1.04 -7.22
C HIS A 74 -3.81 -0.56 -6.89
N MET A 75 -4.64 -0.41 -7.92
CA MET A 75 -6.08 -0.26 -7.76
C MET A 75 -6.71 -1.63 -7.52
N ILE A 76 -7.21 -1.86 -6.31
CA ILE A 76 -7.82 -3.13 -5.89
C ILE A 76 -9.34 -3.03 -5.69
N GLY A 77 -9.89 -1.81 -5.78
CA GLY A 77 -11.33 -1.55 -5.77
C GLY A 77 -11.92 -1.50 -7.18
N ALA A 78 -13.25 -1.50 -7.26
CA ALA A 78 -13.95 -1.37 -8.54
C ALA A 78 -13.66 -0.01 -9.19
N VAL A 79 -13.01 -0.04 -10.35
CA VAL A 79 -12.78 1.15 -11.17
C VAL A 79 -14.04 1.40 -12.01
N GLN A 80 -14.75 2.49 -11.72
CA GLN A 80 -15.83 2.93 -12.59
C GLN A 80 -15.26 3.36 -13.95
N SER A 81 -15.91 2.98 -15.06
CA SER A 81 -15.40 3.18 -16.42
C SER A 81 -15.05 4.64 -16.75
N ASN A 82 -15.78 5.60 -16.16
CA ASN A 82 -15.51 7.03 -16.31
C ASN A 82 -14.29 7.55 -15.53
N LYS A 83 -13.67 6.71 -14.68
CA LYS A 83 -12.47 7.04 -13.88
C LYS A 83 -11.19 6.40 -14.40
N VAL A 84 -11.26 5.55 -15.43
CA VAL A 84 -10.08 4.87 -16.02
C VAL A 84 -9.05 5.89 -16.52
N ARG A 85 -9.49 6.97 -17.19
CA ARG A 85 -8.61 8.05 -17.68
C ARG A 85 -7.83 8.80 -16.60
N ARG A 86 -8.11 8.56 -15.32
CA ARG A 86 -7.41 9.20 -14.18
C ARG A 86 -6.38 8.26 -13.54
N ILE A 87 -6.21 7.03 -14.06
CA ILE A 87 -5.30 6.00 -13.55
C ILE A 87 -4.21 5.65 -14.57
N ASP A 88 -4.41 5.97 -15.85
CA ASP A 88 -3.39 5.84 -16.92
C ASP A 88 -2.27 6.88 -16.81
#